data_AF-A0A150XCV0-F1
#
_entry.id   AF-A0A150XCV0-F1
#
_cell.length_a   1.000
_cell.length_b   1.000
_cell.length_c   1.000
_cell.angle_alpha   90.00
_cell.angle_beta   90.00
_cell.angle_gamma   90.00
#
_symmetry.space_group_name_H-M   'P 1'
#
loop_
_entity.id
_entity.type
_entity.pdbx_description
1 polymer ?
#
loop_
_entity_poly.entity_id
_entity_poly.type
_entity_poly.pdbx_seq_one_letter_code
_entity_poly.pdbx_strand_id
1 'polypeptide(L)'
;MDAKVTLSFDQEVIKSAKAFAEKNNISLSRLTEFLYRQITSNEYKSIENLPIADWVSAVAEGEAEYHTKPRKISKLDYYERK
;
A
#
# COMPACT_ATOMS: atom_id res chain seq x y z
N MET A 1 -1.55 12.88 -4.46
CA MET A 1 -2.05 13.51 -3.23
C MET A 1 -2.39 14.96 -3.56
N ASP A 2 -3.68 15.31 -3.59
CA ASP A 2 -4.17 16.66 -3.95
C ASP A 2 -4.49 17.54 -2.73
N ALA A 3 -4.66 16.94 -1.55
CA ALA A 3 -5.00 17.64 -0.30
C ALA A 3 -3.89 17.51 0.76
N LYS A 4 -3.67 18.59 1.55
CA LYS A 4 -2.70 18.63 2.66
C LYS A 4 -3.42 18.52 4.01
N VAL A 5 -2.85 17.74 4.91
CA VAL A 5 -3.29 17.62 6.31
C VAL A 5 -2.14 18.04 7.22
N THR A 6 -2.43 18.86 8.24
CA THR A 6 -1.48 19.28 9.28
C THR A 6 -1.92 18.68 10.60
N LEU A 7 -1.08 17.83 11.21
CA LEU A 7 -1.38 17.16 12.48
C LEU A 7 -0.29 17.48 13.50
N SER A 8 -0.71 17.75 14.73
CA SER A 8 0.18 17.84 15.88
C SER A 8 0.26 16.46 16.54
N PHE A 9 1.45 15.91 16.61
CA PHE A 9 1.72 14.64 17.28
C PHE A 9 2.65 14.87 18.47
N ASP A 10 2.57 13.97 19.44
CA ASP A 10 3.65 13.81 20.40
C ASP A 10 4.98 13.51 19.68
N GLN A 11 6.07 14.08 20.21
CA GLN A 11 7.39 14.01 19.57
C GLN A 11 7.96 12.58 19.53
N GLU A 12 7.70 11.77 20.55
CA GLU A 12 8.17 10.39 20.61
C GLU A 12 7.36 9.49 19.68
N VAL A 13 6.05 9.74 19.61
CA VAL A 13 5.14 9.03 18.69
C VAL A 13 5.56 9.27 17.24
N ILE A 14 5.79 10.53 16.83
CA ILE A 14 6.15 10.83 15.45
C ILE A 14 7.55 10.33 15.08
N LYS A 15 8.49 10.28 16.03
CA LYS A 15 9.81 9.67 15.82
C LYS A 15 9.69 8.17 15.57
N SER A 16 8.93 7.47 16.41
CA SER A 16 8.68 6.04 16.28
C SER A 16 8.00 5.70 14.95
N ALA A 17 6.99 6.49 14.55
CA ALA A 17 6.29 6.31 13.29
C ALA A 17 7.19 6.53 12.07
N LYS A 18 8.06 7.56 12.11
CA LYS A 18 9.05 7.81 11.05
C LYS A 18 10.06 6.67 10.95
N ALA A 19 10.64 6.25 12.06
CA ALA A 19 11.60 5.15 12.09
C ALA A 19 10.98 3.84 11.55
N PHE A 20 9.71 3.58 11.89
CA PHE A 20 8.97 2.45 11.35
C PHE A 20 8.78 2.57 9.83
N ALA A 21 8.35 3.72 9.34
CA ALA A 21 8.15 3.95 7.91
C ALA A 21 9.48 3.79 7.13
N GLU A 22 10.57 4.36 7.63
CA GLU A 22 11.91 4.25 7.05
C GLU A 22 12.41 2.81 7.04
N LYS A 23 12.24 2.07 8.13
CA LYS A 23 12.62 0.64 8.22
C LYS A 23 11.91 -0.22 7.17
N ASN A 24 10.68 0.12 6.83
CA ASN A 24 9.87 -0.59 5.84
C ASN A 24 9.94 0.05 4.45
N ASN A 25 10.89 0.96 4.21
CA ASN A 25 11.13 1.61 2.92
C ASN A 25 9.89 2.34 2.35
N ILE A 26 9.06 2.92 3.23
CA ILE A 26 7.86 3.68 2.87
C ILE A 26 7.91 5.08 3.48
N SER A 27 7.27 6.04 2.82
CA SER A 27 7.14 7.39 3.37
C SER A 27 6.02 7.45 4.41
N LEU A 28 6.18 8.33 5.41
CA LEU A 28 5.15 8.57 6.42
C LEU A 28 3.82 9.00 5.79
N SER A 29 3.86 9.86 4.77
CA SER A 29 2.65 10.29 4.04
C SER A 29 1.93 9.12 3.39
N ARG A 30 2.67 8.19 2.76
CA ARG A 30 2.08 7.00 2.12
C ARG A 30 1.52 6.02 3.13
N LEU A 31 2.21 5.81 4.26
CA LEU A 31 1.69 5.00 5.37
C LEU A 31 0.37 5.59 5.91
N THR A 32 0.32 6.92 6.06
CA THR A 32 -0.87 7.62 6.60
C THR A 32 -2.05 7.57 5.63
N GLU A 33 -1.82 7.79 4.33
CA GLU A 33 -2.87 7.68 3.32
C GLU A 33 -3.43 6.25 3.23
N PHE A 34 -2.54 5.26 3.29
CA PHE A 34 -2.96 3.88 3.27
C PHE A 34 -3.81 3.53 4.49
N LEU A 35 -3.43 4.01 5.68
CA LEU A 35 -4.24 3.83 6.89
C LEU A 35 -5.65 4.45 6.71
N TYR A 36 -5.74 5.68 6.20
CA TYR A 36 -7.04 6.30 5.94
C TYR A 36 -7.87 5.54 4.90
N ARG A 37 -7.24 5.04 3.83
CA ARG A 37 -7.92 4.20 2.83
C ARG A 37 -8.47 2.93 3.46
N GLN A 38 -7.74 2.29 4.36
CA GLN A 38 -8.22 1.07 5.00
C GLN A 38 -9.32 1.32 6.03
N ILE A 39 -9.24 2.42 6.79
CA ILE A 39 -10.31 2.81 7.72
C ILE A 39 -11.61 3.10 6.96
N THR A 40 -11.52 3.65 5.75
CA THR A 40 -12.69 4.05 4.95
C THR A 40 -13.17 2.99 3.95
N SER A 41 -12.36 1.96 3.63
CA SER A 41 -12.70 0.93 2.65
C SER A 41 -13.71 -0.09 3.17
N ASN A 42 -13.77 -0.29 4.48
CA ASN A 42 -14.64 -1.27 5.13
C ASN A 42 -15.45 -0.61 6.24
N GLU A 43 -16.71 -1.03 6.41
CA GLU A 43 -17.59 -0.56 7.49
C GLU A 43 -17.19 -1.19 8.84
N TYR A 44 -16.06 -0.78 9.40
CA TYR A 44 -15.67 -1.17 10.75
C TYR A 44 -16.49 -0.39 11.77
N LYS A 45 -17.32 -1.12 12.54
CA LYS A 45 -18.16 -0.53 13.60
C LYS A 45 -17.35 0.01 14.80
N SER A 46 -16.12 -0.50 15.00
CA SER A 46 -15.23 -0.12 16.09
C SER A 46 -13.77 -0.16 15.66
N ILE A 47 -12.96 0.74 16.22
CA ILE A 47 -11.51 0.86 16.01
C ILE A 47 -10.77 -0.45 16.36
N GLU A 48 -11.28 -1.20 17.34
CA GLU A 48 -10.72 -2.47 17.80
C GLU A 48 -10.80 -3.59 16.74
N ASN A 49 -11.67 -3.43 15.75
CA ASN A 49 -11.84 -4.40 14.65
C ASN A 49 -10.96 -4.07 13.45
N LEU A 50 -10.07 -3.08 13.52
CA LEU A 50 -9.16 -2.74 12.44
C LEU A 50 -7.96 -3.69 12.47
N PRO A 51 -7.77 -4.56 11.45
CA PRO A 51 -6.55 -5.37 11.33
C PRO A 51 -5.39 -4.52 10.81
N ILE A 52 -4.95 -3.55 11.63
CA ILE A 52 -3.88 -2.61 11.30
C ILE A 52 -2.58 -3.37 11.00
N ALA A 53 -2.30 -4.45 11.72
CA ALA A 53 -1.06 -5.22 11.59
C ALA A 53 -0.91 -5.91 10.22
N ASP A 54 -1.99 -6.52 9.71
CA ASP A 54 -1.95 -7.23 8.43
C ASP A 54 -1.70 -6.27 7.27
N TRP A 55 -2.33 -5.09 7.31
CA TRP A 55 -2.19 -4.12 6.23
C TRP A 55 -0.86 -3.39 6.25
N VAL A 56 -0.34 -3.10 7.45
CA VAL A 56 1.00 -2.52 7.62
C VAL A 56 2.05 -3.47 7.03
N SER A 57 1.87 -4.77 7.21
CA SER A 57 2.73 -5.80 6.60
C SER A 57 2.63 -5.78 5.07
N ALA A 58 1.42 -5.68 4.52
CA ALA A 58 1.22 -5.60 3.07
C ALA A 58 1.86 -4.34 2.43
N VAL A 59 1.89 -3.21 3.13
CA VAL A 59 2.58 -2.00 2.63
C VAL A 59 4.10 -2.12 2.73
N ALA A 60 4.60 -2.75 3.78
CA ALA A 60 6.02 -3.02 3.95
C ALA A 60 6.57 -4.00 2.89
N GLU A 61 5.75 -4.95 2.45
CA GLU A 61 6.09 -5.89 1.38
C GLU A 61 6.12 -5.23 -0.02
N GLY A 62 5.54 -4.03 -0.18
CA GLY A 62 5.46 -3.32 -1.45
C GLY A 62 4.31 -3.81 -2.35
N GLU A 63 3.92 -3.00 -3.34
CA GLU A 63 2.88 -3.41 -4.29
C GLU A 63 3.35 -4.65 -5.06
N ALA A 64 2.55 -5.72 -5.05
CA ALA A 64 2.84 -6.92 -5.84
C ALA A 64 2.85 -6.57 -7.33
N GLU A 65 4.04 -6.44 -7.91
CA GLU A 65 4.18 -6.30 -9.36
C GLU A 65 3.77 -7.61 -10.03
N TYR A 66 2.52 -7.65 -10.51
CA TYR A 66 2.08 -8.70 -11.42
C TYR A 66 2.82 -8.53 -12.75
N HIS A 67 3.95 -9.22 -12.91
CA HIS A 67 4.60 -9.36 -14.22
C HIS A 67 3.71 -10.22 -15.13
N THR A 68 2.77 -9.60 -15.84
CA THR A 68 2.05 -10.26 -16.92
C THR A 68 3.04 -10.59 -18.03
N LYS A 69 3.42 -11.86 -18.15
CA LYS A 69 4.24 -12.33 -19.27
C LYS A 69 3.49 -12.03 -20.57
N PRO A 70 4.12 -11.39 -21.57
CA PRO A 70 3.48 -11.18 -22.87
C PRO A 70 3.09 -12.56 -23.43
N ARG A 71 1.84 -12.67 -23.87
CA ARG A 71 1.28 -13.90 -24.45
C ARG A 71 2.18 -14.36 -25.59
N LYS A 72 2.82 -15.53 -25.43
CA LYS A 72 3.57 -16.15 -26.53
C LYS A 72 2.59 -16.44 -27.66
N ILE A 73 2.81 -15.79 -28.80
CA ILE A 73 2.06 -16.04 -30.03
C ILE A 73 2.20 -17.53 -30.35
N SER A 74 1.07 -18.22 -30.51
CA SER A 74 1.09 -19.65 -30.80
C SER A 74 1.65 -19.86 -32.21
N LYS A 75 2.24 -21.03 -32.47
CA LYS A 75 2.79 -21.34 -33.79
C LYS A 75 1.71 -21.26 -34.88
N LEU A 76 0.44 -21.52 -34.54
CA LEU A 76 -0.70 -21.37 -35.45
C LEU A 76 -0.91 -19.90 -35.88
N ASP A 77 -0.91 -18.97 -34.93
CA ASP A 77 -1.10 -17.53 -35.21
C ASP A 77 0.00 -16.94 -36.11
N TYR A 78 1.20 -17.53 -36.11
CA TYR A 78 2.31 -17.13 -36.98
C TYR A 78 2.09 -17.55 -38.44
N TYR A 79 1.47 -18.71 -38.67
CA TYR A 79 1.24 -19.23 -40.01
C TYR A 79 -0.01 -18.68 -40.69
N GLU A 80 -0.99 -18.17 -39.94
CA GLU A 80 -2.18 -17.51 -40.51
C GLU A 80 -1.93 -16.07 -40.95
N ARG A 81 -0.79 -15.47 -40.55
CA ARG A 81 -0.40 -14.09 -40.90
C ARG A 81 0.47 -13.97 -42.16
N LYS A 82 0.71 -15.08 -42.87
CA LYS A 82 1.55 -15.13 -44.08
C LYS A 82 0.76 -15.64 -45.26
#